data_AF-A0A7J6GBG1-F1
#
_entry.id   AF-A0A7J6GBG1-F1
#
_cell.length_a   1.000
_cell.length_b   1.000
_cell.length_c   1.000
_cell.angle_alpha   90.00
_cell.angle_beta   90.00
_cell.angle_gamma   90.00
#
_symmetry.space_group_name_H-M   'P 1'
#
loop_
_entity.id
_entity.type
_entity.pdbx_description
1 polymer ?
#
loop_
_entity_poly.entity_id
_entity_poly.type
_entity_poly.pdbx_seq_one_letter_code
_entity_poly.pdbx_strand_id
1 'polypeptide(L)'
;MASSLMKTLIESSKLGVRNLCLVPNQVSNHTAKWMQDTSKKSPMELINDVPPIKVEGRIVACEGDNNPALGHPIEYICLDRKEPAVCKYCGLRYFQDHHH
;
A
#
# COMPACT_ATOMS: atom_id res chain seq x y z
N MET A 1 -33.76 -46.64 17.63
CA MET A 1 -33.47 -46.68 16.19
C MET A 1 -33.18 -45.26 15.75
N ALA A 2 -31.90 -44.94 15.55
CA ALA A 2 -31.41 -43.60 15.20
C ALA A 2 -31.56 -43.38 13.69
N SER A 3 -32.22 -42.29 13.30
CA SER A 3 -32.38 -41.82 11.92
C SER A 3 -32.87 -40.38 12.02
N SER A 4 -32.32 -39.33 11.41
CA SER A 4 -31.42 -39.22 10.28
C SER A 4 -30.57 -37.96 10.49
N LEU A 5 -29.27 -38.11 10.24
CA LEU A 5 -28.25 -37.07 10.27
C LEU A 5 -28.53 -35.94 9.26
N MET A 6 -27.95 -34.79 9.58
CA MET A 6 -28.14 -33.48 8.97
C MET A 6 -27.76 -33.42 7.48
N LYS A 7 -28.47 -32.51 6.81
CA LYS A 7 -28.46 -32.14 5.41
C LYS A 7 -27.08 -31.70 4.86
N THR A 8 -26.75 -32.25 3.69
CA THR A 8 -26.01 -31.65 2.56
C THR A 8 -24.69 -30.95 2.83
N LEU A 9 -23.60 -31.68 2.54
CA LEU A 9 -22.32 -31.12 2.11
C LEU A 9 -22.48 -30.64 0.66
N ILE A 10 -22.35 -29.33 0.43
CA ILE A 10 -22.00 -28.79 -0.89
C ILE A 10 -20.72 -27.98 -0.69
N GLU A 11 -19.65 -28.64 -1.11
CA GLU A 11 -18.33 -28.09 -1.41
C GLU A 11 -18.46 -27.00 -2.49
N SER A 12 -17.97 -25.80 -2.21
CA SER A 12 -17.70 -24.80 -3.24
C SER A 12 -16.41 -24.07 -2.92
N SER A 13 -15.31 -24.70 -3.29
CA SER A 13 -14.04 -24.07 -3.62
C SER A 13 -14.29 -22.97 -4.68
N LYS A 14 -14.33 -21.71 -4.25
CA LYS A 14 -14.15 -20.57 -5.16
C LYS A 14 -13.08 -19.65 -4.61
N LEU A 15 -12.00 -19.60 -5.37
CA LEU A 15 -10.81 -18.77 -5.17
C LEU A 15 -11.21 -17.36 -4.73
N GLY A 16 -10.68 -16.95 -3.58
CA GLY A 16 -10.61 -15.54 -3.20
C GLY A 16 -9.61 -14.83 -4.11
N VAL A 17 -10.06 -14.39 -5.27
CA VAL A 17 -9.40 -13.31 -6.01
C VAL A 17 -9.62 -12.05 -5.19
N ARG A 18 -8.63 -11.71 -4.37
CA ARG A 18 -8.61 -10.45 -3.63
C ARG A 18 -8.37 -9.34 -4.65
N ASN A 19 -9.43 -8.93 -5.35
CA ASN A 19 -9.43 -7.69 -6.13
C ASN A 19 -9.24 -6.53 -5.14
N LEU A 20 -8.00 -6.07 -5.00
CA LEU A 20 -7.60 -4.92 -4.18
C LEU A 20 -8.10 -3.58 -4.77
N CYS A 21 -8.89 -3.58 -5.84
CA CYS A 21 -9.29 -2.37 -6.56
C CYS A 21 -10.53 -1.64 -6.01
N LEU A 22 -11.06 -2.04 -4.85
CA LEU A 22 -12.31 -1.49 -4.27
C LEU A 22 -12.11 -0.57 -3.05
N VAL A 23 -10.91 -0.04 -2.83
CA VAL A 23 -10.58 0.75 -1.63
C VAL A 23 -10.60 2.30 -1.79
N PRO A 24 -11.26 2.96 -2.77
CA PRO A 24 -11.29 4.43 -2.71
C PRO A 24 -12.13 4.94 -1.54
N ASN A 25 -13.21 4.24 -1.16
CA ASN A 25 -14.15 4.72 -0.13
C ASN A 25 -13.69 4.48 1.32
N GLN A 26 -12.72 3.57 1.54
CA GLN A 26 -12.20 3.29 2.90
C GLN A 26 -11.03 4.20 3.29
N VAL A 27 -10.31 4.77 2.31
CA VAL A 27 -9.15 5.65 2.57
C VAL A 27 -9.59 7.03 3.07
N SER A 28 -10.64 7.61 2.49
CA SER A 28 -11.28 8.83 3.04
C SER A 28 -11.85 8.55 4.45
N ASN A 29 -12.38 7.34 4.67
CA ASN A 29 -12.91 6.90 5.95
C ASN A 29 -11.84 6.80 7.05
N HIS A 30 -10.58 6.54 6.71
CA HIS A 30 -9.51 6.47 7.71
C HIS A 30 -9.18 7.85 8.28
N THR A 31 -8.83 8.81 7.42
CA THR A 31 -8.39 10.14 7.90
C THR A 31 -9.53 10.93 8.52
N ALA A 32 -10.75 10.79 8.01
CA ALA A 32 -11.94 11.44 8.56
C ALA A 32 -12.27 11.00 10.01
N LYS A 33 -11.74 9.86 10.49
CA LYS A 33 -11.96 9.41 11.88
C LYS A 33 -11.20 10.23 12.91
N TRP A 34 -10.05 10.80 12.56
CA TRP A 34 -9.16 11.45 13.52
C TRP A 34 -8.81 12.90 13.15
N MET A 35 -8.88 13.28 11.88
CA MET A 35 -8.62 14.65 11.44
C MET A 35 -9.92 15.45 11.39
N GLN A 36 -10.13 16.30 12.40
CA GLN A 36 -11.34 17.15 12.50
C GLN A 36 -11.23 18.43 11.66
N ASP A 37 -10.01 18.97 11.52
CA ASP A 37 -9.76 20.13 10.68
C ASP A 37 -9.69 19.71 9.20
N THR A 38 -10.71 20.08 8.43
CA THR A 38 -10.81 19.80 6.98
C THR A 38 -10.37 20.97 6.11
N SER A 39 -9.88 22.07 6.71
CA SER A 39 -9.38 23.23 5.95
C SER A 39 -8.01 22.97 5.31
N LYS A 40 -7.26 22.02 5.85
CA LYS A 40 -5.93 21.63 5.36
C LYS A 40 -6.00 20.27 4.67
N LYS A 41 -5.09 20.07 3.69
CA LYS A 41 -4.91 18.78 3.05
C LYS A 41 -4.53 17.72 4.08
N SER A 42 -5.13 16.55 3.97
CA SER A 42 -4.79 15.39 4.78
C SER A 42 -3.37 14.89 4.46
N PRO A 43 -2.70 14.17 5.38
CA PRO A 43 -1.39 13.58 5.08
C PRO A 43 -1.41 12.64 3.87
N MET A 44 -2.52 11.93 3.65
CA MET A 44 -2.70 11.05 2.49
C MET A 44 -2.77 11.85 1.19
N GLU A 45 -3.41 13.02 1.18
CA GLU A 45 -3.41 13.91 0.00
C GLU A 45 -2.03 14.50 -0.23
N LEU A 46 -1.35 14.96 0.82
CA LEU A 46 -0.01 15.55 0.72
C LEU A 46 1.01 14.56 0.11
N ILE A 47 1.00 13.29 0.52
CA ILE A 47 1.93 12.31 -0.06
C ILE A 47 1.56 11.91 -1.50
N ASN A 48 0.27 11.96 -1.85
CA ASN A 48 -0.17 11.69 -3.21
C ASN A 48 0.23 12.79 -4.20
N ASP A 49 0.35 14.04 -3.72
CA ASP A 49 0.87 15.17 -4.50
C ASP A 49 2.37 15.03 -4.80
N VAL A 50 3.13 14.28 -3.99
CA VAL A 50 4.57 14.03 -4.23
C VAL A 50 4.75 13.02 -5.38
N PRO A 51 5.43 13.38 -6.49
CA PRO A 51 5.59 12.47 -7.62
C PRO A 51 6.50 11.28 -7.28
N PRO A 52 6.32 10.12 -7.94
CA PRO A 52 7.25 9.00 -7.80
C PRO A 52 8.68 9.38 -8.20
N ILE A 53 9.65 8.95 -7.40
CA ILE A 53 11.07 9.18 -7.56
C ILE A 53 11.63 8.12 -8.52
N LYS A 54 12.28 8.60 -9.57
CA LYS A 54 12.99 7.77 -10.53
C LYS A 54 14.34 7.35 -9.95
N VAL A 55 14.66 6.06 -10.03
CA VAL A 55 16.00 5.55 -9.68
C VAL A 55 16.50 4.59 -10.76
N GLU A 56 17.82 4.47 -10.88
CA GLU A 56 18.45 3.59 -11.87
C GLU A 56 18.61 2.15 -11.34
N GLY A 57 18.83 2.03 -10.02
CA GLY A 57 19.03 0.75 -9.35
C GLY A 57 17.75 -0.08 -9.24
N ARG A 58 17.94 -1.41 -9.18
CA ARG A 58 16.86 -2.38 -8.94
C ARG A 58 16.33 -2.33 -7.50
N ILE A 59 17.15 -1.86 -6.57
CA ILE A 59 16.84 -1.74 -5.14
C ILE A 59 17.14 -0.31 -4.71
N VAL A 60 16.23 0.30 -3.95
CA VAL A 60 16.44 1.60 -3.30
C VAL A 60 16.48 1.43 -1.78
N ALA A 61 17.36 2.19 -1.12
CA ALA A 61 17.38 2.33 0.33
C ALA A 61 16.69 3.64 0.70
N CYS A 62 15.50 3.55 1.31
CA CYS A 62 14.77 4.71 1.81
C CYS A 62 15.11 4.92 3.28
N GLU A 63 15.72 6.06 3.59
CA GLU A 63 16.07 6.46 4.96
C GLU A 63 15.05 7.46 5.54
N GLY A 64 14.23 8.08 4.68
CA GLY A 64 13.14 8.98 5.03
C GLY A 64 13.52 10.47 5.12
N ASP A 65 14.78 10.78 5.41
CA ASP A 65 15.34 12.14 5.38
C ASP A 65 16.80 12.10 4.90
N ASN A 66 17.40 13.25 4.59
CA ASN A 66 18.82 13.35 4.27
C ASN A 66 19.72 13.00 5.46
N ASN A 67 19.22 13.16 6.68
CA ASN A 67 19.87 12.69 7.88
C ASN A 67 19.27 11.35 8.32
N PRO A 68 20.01 10.23 8.26
CA PRO A 68 19.52 8.91 8.68
C PRO A 68 19.00 8.87 10.11
N ALA A 69 19.46 9.77 10.99
CA ALA A 69 19.03 9.82 12.39
C ALA A 69 17.64 10.49 12.59
N LEU A 70 17.13 11.22 11.59
CA LEU A 70 15.83 11.91 11.65
C LEU A 70 14.73 11.19 10.86
N GLY A 71 15.12 10.18 10.09
CA GLY A 71 14.21 9.39 9.28
C GLY A 71 13.69 8.14 9.99
N HIS A 72 13.22 7.18 9.18
CA HIS A 72 12.77 5.88 9.66
C HIS A 72 13.88 4.82 9.51
N PRO A 73 13.74 3.63 10.11
CA PRO A 73 14.65 2.53 9.84
C PRO A 73 14.78 2.29 8.34
N ILE A 74 16.00 2.07 7.86
CA ILE A 74 16.30 1.92 6.44
C ILE A 74 15.43 0.82 5.84
N GLU A 75 14.63 1.16 4.84
CA GLU A 75 13.82 0.21 4.08
C GLU A 75 14.45 -0.04 2.71
N TYR A 76 14.86 -1.28 2.46
CA TYR A 76 15.29 -1.72 1.13
C TYR A 76 14.07 -2.18 0.31
N ILE A 77 13.82 -1.48 -0.80
CA ILE A 77 12.61 -1.66 -1.62
C ILE A 77 13.02 -2.18 -3.00
N CYS A 78 12.39 -3.27 -3.44
CA CYS A 78 12.62 -3.86 -4.75
C CYS A 78 11.74 -3.20 -5.83
N LEU A 79 12.34 -2.85 -6.96
CA LEU A 79 11.72 -2.08 -8.05
C LEU A 79 11.55 -2.89 -9.36
N ASP A 80 11.53 -4.22 -9.26
CA ASP A 80 11.32 -5.11 -10.41
C ASP A 80 9.95 -4.96 -11.07
N ARG A 81 9.00 -4.37 -10.36
CA ARG A 81 7.65 -4.17 -10.86
C ARG A 81 7.61 -2.85 -11.62
N LYS A 82 6.85 -2.85 -12.72
CA LYS A 82 6.59 -1.65 -13.51
C LYS A 82 5.83 -0.56 -12.74
N GLU A 83 5.05 -0.96 -11.74
CA GLU A 83 4.33 -0.04 -10.87
C GLU A 83 5.26 0.57 -9.81
N PRO A 84 5.11 1.87 -9.47
CA PRO A 84 5.91 2.48 -8.42
C PRO A 84 5.73 1.76 -7.07
N ALA A 85 6.85 1.35 -6.47
CA ALA A 85 6.87 0.74 -5.15
C ALA A 85 6.83 1.82 -4.07
N VAL A 86 6.06 1.58 -3.00
CA VAL A 86 5.84 2.55 -1.92
C VAL A 86 6.70 2.18 -0.71
N CYS A 87 7.42 3.16 -0.16
CA CYS A 87 8.03 3.04 1.16
C CYS A 87 6.93 3.00 2.23
N LYS A 88 6.97 1.98 3.10
CA LYS A 88 5.92 1.76 4.11
C LYS A 88 5.92 2.79 5.22
N TYR A 89 7.04 3.47 5.42
CA TYR A 89 7.21 4.47 6.47
C TYR A 89 6.84 5.86 5.98
N CYS A 90 7.55 6.38 4.97
CA CYS A 90 7.32 7.73 4.44
C CYS A 90 6.17 7.83 3.44
N GLY A 91 5.77 6.73 2.79
CA GLY A 91 4.84 6.76 1.66
C GLY A 91 5.44 7.27 0.34
N LEU A 92 6.75 7.57 0.31
CA LEU A 92 7.44 7.92 -0.94
C LEU A 92 7.37 6.77 -1.93
N ARG A 93 7.20 7.11 -3.21
CA ARG A 93 7.05 6.16 -4.29
C ARG A 93 8.32 6.14 -5.13
N TYR A 94 8.78 4.96 -5.50
CA TYR A 94 9.99 4.78 -6.30
C TYR A 94 9.70 3.90 -7.51
N PHE A 95 10.32 4.19 -8.64
CA PHE A 95 10.27 3.32 -9.82
C PHE A 95 11.63 3.26 -10.49
N GLN A 96 11.93 2.10 -11.09
CA GLN A 96 13.15 1.93 -11.86
C GLN A 96 12.96 2.48 -13.27
N ASP A 97 13.93 3.23 -13.77
CA ASP A 97 13.95 3.54 -15.20
C ASP A 97 14.52 2.38 -15.99
N HIS A 98 13.64 1.70 -16.71
CA HIS A 98 14.02 0.62 -17.61
C HIS A 98 14.48 1.24 -18.94
N HIS A 99 15.72 1.72 -18.97
CA HIS A 99 16.40 2.04 -20.22
C HIS A 99 16.64 0.72 -20.98
N HIS A 100 15.85 0.51 -22.03
CA HIS A 100 16.16 -0.43 -23.11
C HIS A 100 17.16 0.20 -24.08
#